data_AF-A0A4P5SVS7-F1
#
_entry.id   AF-A0A4P5SVS7-F1
#
_cell.length_a   1.000
_cell.length_b   1.000
_cell.length_c   1.000
_cell.angle_alpha   90.00
_cell.angle_beta   90.00
_cell.angle_gamma   90.00
#
_symmetry.space_group_name_H-M   'P 1'
#
loop_
_entity.id
_entity.type
_entity.pdbx_description
1 polymer ?
#
loop_
_entity_poly.entity_id
_entity_poly.type
_entity_poly.pdbx_seq_one_letter_code
_entity_poly.pdbx_strand_id
1 'polypeptide(L)'
;MSFLRRTSAVITAGAVVGVFSGLALGVIWWRLAPRVPLVVRSGGAYPANYQPDGYLAADLSFAVLALFAGLAVTIGLLVMRREHPLSVLVASLIAGGFGSVLMWFVGSRLGSVDIAGLVATTMDDAVIQAPLKVSMPALLLVWPITAAVVIFAVTFSDWWRAAKENARSVR
;
A
#
# COMPACT_ATOMS: atom_id res chain seq x y z
N MET A 1 1.85 30.49 18.07
CA MET A 1 0.83 29.44 18.33
C MET A 1 0.10 28.93 17.08
N SER A 2 -0.02 29.70 15.97
CA SER A 2 -0.74 29.27 14.75
C SER A 2 -0.03 28.19 13.92
N PHE A 3 1.31 28.19 13.89
CA PHE A 3 2.11 27.23 13.12
C PHE A 3 1.98 25.80 13.67
N LEU A 4 2.15 25.60 14.99
CA LEU A 4 2.00 24.27 15.62
C LEU A 4 0.60 23.65 15.40
N ARG A 5 -0.48 24.43 15.52
CA ARG A 5 -1.85 23.94 15.29
C ARG A 5 -2.11 23.59 13.82
N ARG A 6 -1.45 24.27 12.87
CA ARG A 6 -1.60 24.00 11.44
C ARG A 6 -0.81 22.75 11.03
N THR A 7 0.40 22.58 11.53
CA THR A 7 1.20 21.37 11.28
C THR A 7 0.56 20.13 11.88
N SER A 8 0.01 20.22 13.11
CA SER A 8 -0.71 19.12 13.73
C SER A 8 -1.94 18.72 12.91
N ALA A 9 -2.70 19.69 12.39
CA ALA A 9 -3.89 19.40 11.59
C ALA A 9 -3.56 18.61 10.29
N VAL A 10 -2.45 18.92 9.63
CA VAL A 10 -2.03 18.22 8.39
C VAL A 10 -1.57 16.80 8.72
N ILE A 11 -0.82 16.61 9.80
CA ILE A 11 -0.37 15.29 10.24
C ILE A 11 -1.58 14.44 10.66
N THR A 12 -2.52 15.01 11.43
CA THR A 12 -3.75 14.32 11.81
C THR A 12 -4.59 13.96 10.58
N ALA A 13 -4.76 14.88 9.63
CA ALA A 13 -5.49 14.60 8.39
C ALA A 13 -4.82 13.48 7.59
N GLY A 14 -3.48 13.51 7.45
CA GLY A 14 -2.72 12.45 6.80
C GLY A 14 -2.90 11.10 7.48
N ALA A 15 -2.79 11.05 8.81
CA ALA A 15 -3.02 9.83 9.57
C ALA A 15 -4.44 9.27 9.39
N VAL A 16 -5.46 10.14 9.51
CA VAL A 16 -6.86 9.77 9.31
C VAL A 16 -7.08 9.20 7.90
N VAL A 17 -6.64 9.92 6.88
CA VAL A 17 -6.77 9.48 5.48
C VAL A 17 -6.03 8.15 5.27
N GLY A 18 -4.80 8.01 5.75
CA GLY A 18 -4.02 6.78 5.65
C GLY A 18 -4.71 5.59 6.32
N VAL A 19 -5.29 5.80 7.50
CA VAL A 19 -6.04 4.75 8.21
C VAL A 19 -7.26 4.30 7.42
N PHE A 20 -8.15 5.23 7.06
CA PHE A 20 -9.39 4.88 6.36
C PHE A 20 -9.13 4.31 4.96
N SER A 21 -8.20 4.89 4.21
CA SER A 21 -7.82 4.38 2.89
C SER A 21 -7.15 3.01 3.00
N GLY A 22 -6.24 2.80 3.95
CA GLY A 22 -5.61 1.51 4.18
C GLY A 22 -6.62 0.40 4.50
N LEU A 23 -7.57 0.67 5.41
CA LEU A 23 -8.64 -0.28 5.74
C LEU A 23 -9.49 -0.63 4.52
N ALA A 24 -9.97 0.37 3.77
CA ALA A 24 -10.80 0.17 2.59
C ALA A 24 -10.05 -0.59 1.48
N LEU A 25 -8.79 -0.22 1.23
CA LEU A 25 -7.94 -0.88 0.26
C LEU A 25 -7.60 -2.31 0.67
N GLY A 26 -7.52 -2.63 1.97
CA GLY A 26 -7.37 -4.00 2.46
C GLY A 26 -8.55 -4.89 2.07
N VAL A 27 -9.77 -4.36 2.14
CA VAL A 27 -10.99 -5.07 1.69
C VAL A 27 -11.00 -5.23 0.17
N ILE A 28 -10.63 -4.17 -0.57
CA ILE A 28 -10.55 -4.19 -2.03
C ILE A 28 -9.51 -5.20 -2.49
N TRP A 29 -8.34 -5.24 -1.85
CA TRP A 29 -7.27 -6.19 -2.13
C TRP A 29 -7.72 -7.63 -1.87
N TRP A 30 -8.41 -7.90 -0.76
CA TRP A 30 -8.99 -9.21 -0.47
C TRP A 30 -9.95 -9.72 -1.57
N ARG A 31 -10.70 -8.81 -2.20
CA ARG A 31 -11.64 -9.13 -3.27
C ARG A 31 -10.95 -9.31 -4.63
N LEU A 32 -9.91 -8.52 -4.92
CA LEU A 32 -9.22 -8.50 -6.21
C LEU A 32 -8.11 -9.55 -6.31
N ALA A 33 -7.48 -9.94 -5.20
CA ALA A 33 -6.32 -10.82 -5.23
C ALA A 33 -6.70 -12.19 -5.81
N PRO A 34 -6.12 -12.59 -6.97
CA PRO A 34 -6.32 -13.90 -7.54
C PRO A 34 -5.82 -14.96 -6.55
N ARG A 35 -6.69 -15.89 -6.16
CA ARG A 35 -6.33 -16.94 -5.21
C ARG A 35 -5.89 -18.18 -5.98
N VAL A 36 -4.80 -18.80 -5.51
CA VAL A 36 -4.28 -20.04 -6.09
C VAL A 36 -5.04 -21.22 -5.46
N PRO A 37 -5.60 -22.13 -6.26
CA PRO A 37 -6.13 -23.39 -5.76
C PRO A 37 -4.99 -24.28 -5.24
N LEU A 38 -5.05 -24.68 -3.97
CA LEU A 38 -4.24 -25.74 -3.36
C LEU A 38 -4.98 -27.07 -3.49
N VAL A 39 -4.28 -28.15 -3.80
CA VAL A 39 -4.84 -29.51 -3.75
C VAL A 39 -4.43 -30.11 -2.41
N VAL A 40 -5.40 -30.39 -1.54
CA VAL A 40 -5.16 -31.05 -0.25
C VAL A 40 -5.39 -32.53 -0.43
N ARG A 41 -4.37 -33.36 -0.15
CA ARG A 41 -4.42 -34.83 -0.23
C ARG A 41 -4.03 -35.43 1.14
N SER A 42 -4.50 -36.64 1.44
CA SER A 42 -4.21 -37.35 2.70
C SER A 42 -2.69 -37.50 2.91
N GLY A 43 -2.11 -36.69 3.80
CA GLY A 43 -0.68 -36.68 4.11
C GLY A 43 0.05 -35.35 3.91
N GLY A 44 -0.59 -34.33 3.29
CA GLY A 44 -0.01 -32.99 3.17
C GLY A 44 -0.71 -32.09 2.14
N ALA A 45 -0.58 -30.77 2.33
CA ALA A 45 -1.05 -29.78 1.35
C ALA A 45 0.10 -29.44 0.39
N TYR A 46 -0.06 -29.77 -0.90
CA TYR A 46 0.93 -29.50 -1.93
C TYR A 46 0.41 -28.41 -2.88
N PRO A 47 1.23 -27.39 -3.21
CA PRO A 47 0.88 -26.45 -4.26
C PRO A 47 0.76 -27.20 -5.60
N ALA A 48 -0.33 -26.93 -6.35
CA ALA A 48 -0.63 -27.64 -7.59
C ALA A 48 0.42 -27.43 -8.71
N ASN A 49 1.29 -26.43 -8.59
CA ASN A 49 2.34 -26.07 -9.55
C ASN A 49 3.67 -25.77 -8.83
N TYR A 50 4.81 -26.10 -9.47
CA TYR A 50 6.17 -25.97 -8.93
C TYR A 50 6.63 -24.52 -8.63
N GLN A 51 5.96 -23.53 -9.23
CA GLN A 51 6.03 -22.09 -8.89
C GLN A 51 4.66 -21.49 -9.18
N PRO A 52 3.79 -21.29 -8.16
CA PRO A 52 2.45 -20.79 -8.45
C PRO A 52 2.50 -19.31 -8.83
N ASP A 53 2.26 -19.00 -10.11
CA ASP A 53 2.15 -17.63 -10.66
C ASP A 53 1.22 -16.71 -9.84
N GLY A 54 0.27 -17.27 -9.09
CA GLY A 54 -0.65 -16.49 -8.28
C GLY A 54 -0.05 -15.86 -7.02
N TYR A 55 1.11 -16.32 -6.51
CA TYR A 55 1.78 -15.59 -5.41
C TYR A 55 2.33 -14.25 -5.90
N LEU A 56 2.92 -14.23 -7.10
CA LEU A 56 3.39 -13.01 -7.75
C LEU A 56 2.21 -12.09 -8.11
N ALA A 57 1.10 -12.66 -8.59
CA ALA A 57 -0.10 -11.88 -8.93
C ALA A 57 -0.75 -11.22 -7.69
N ALA A 58 -0.80 -11.92 -6.55
CA ALA A 58 -1.30 -11.36 -5.29
C ALA A 58 -0.41 -10.21 -4.80
N ASP A 59 0.91 -10.39 -4.85
CA ASP A 59 1.91 -9.38 -4.49
C ASP A 59 1.84 -8.14 -5.41
N LEU A 60 1.71 -8.34 -6.73
CA LEU A 60 1.56 -7.25 -7.70
C LEU A 60 0.26 -6.46 -7.49
N SER A 61 -0.86 -7.14 -7.19
CA SER A 61 -2.12 -6.44 -6.90
C SER A 61 -2.02 -5.54 -5.67
N PHE A 62 -1.30 -5.97 -4.64
CA PHE A 62 -1.00 -5.14 -3.47
C PHE A 62 -0.16 -3.93 -3.87
N ALA A 63 0.92 -4.14 -4.63
CA ALA A 63 1.83 -3.10 -5.08
C ALA A 63 1.10 -2.01 -5.89
N VAL A 64 0.24 -2.40 -6.82
CA VAL A 64 -0.54 -1.48 -7.66
C VAL A 64 -1.48 -0.62 -6.80
N LEU A 65 -2.22 -1.24 -5.89
CA LEU A 65 -3.12 -0.51 -4.98
C LEU A 65 -2.35 0.45 -4.07
N ALA A 66 -1.23 0.01 -3.49
CA ALA A 66 -0.36 0.84 -2.67
C ALA A 66 0.22 2.03 -3.44
N LEU A 67 0.58 1.84 -4.71
CA LEU A 67 1.08 2.89 -5.59
C LEU A 67 0.01 3.92 -5.91
N PHE A 68 -1.19 3.49 -6.31
CA PHE A 68 -2.31 4.41 -6.58
C PHE A 68 -2.71 5.20 -5.33
N ALA A 69 -2.72 4.55 -4.17
CA ALA A 69 -3.04 5.20 -2.91
C ALA A 69 -1.97 6.21 -2.49
N GLY A 70 -0.69 5.87 -2.64
CA GLY A 70 0.43 6.80 -2.43
C GLY A 70 0.32 8.03 -3.32
N LEU A 71 0.07 7.83 -4.60
CA LEU A 71 -0.10 8.93 -5.55
C LEU A 71 -1.28 9.83 -5.17
N ALA A 72 -2.47 9.25 -4.96
CA ALA A 72 -3.69 10.02 -4.68
C ALA A 72 -3.61 10.80 -3.37
N VAL A 73 -3.15 10.17 -2.28
CA VAL A 73 -3.06 10.80 -0.96
C VAL A 73 -2.01 11.91 -0.96
N THR A 74 -0.83 11.64 -1.51
CA THR A 74 0.24 12.64 -1.55
C THR A 74 -0.11 13.83 -2.43
N ILE A 75 -0.71 13.62 -3.60
CA ILE A 75 -1.19 14.71 -4.45
C ILE A 75 -2.27 15.51 -3.72
N GLY A 76 -3.24 14.85 -3.08
CA GLY A 76 -4.29 15.53 -2.31
C GLY A 76 -3.73 16.44 -1.21
N LEU A 77 -2.77 15.93 -0.43
CA LEU A 77 -2.10 16.71 0.61
C LEU A 77 -1.28 17.87 0.03
N LEU A 78 -0.59 17.67 -1.10
CA LEU A 78 0.14 18.73 -1.81
C LEU A 78 -0.81 19.84 -2.29
N VAL A 79 -1.95 19.50 -2.90
CA VAL A 79 -2.93 20.50 -3.36
C VAL A 79 -3.46 21.33 -2.19
N MET A 80 -3.72 20.70 -1.03
CA MET A 80 -4.19 21.40 0.16
C MET A 80 -3.13 22.30 0.81
N ARG A 81 -1.83 21.96 0.68
CA ARG A 81 -0.73 22.56 1.47
C ARG A 81 0.57 22.71 0.67
N ARG A 82 0.52 23.35 -0.50
CA ARG A 82 1.73 23.57 -1.33
C ARG A 82 2.84 24.36 -0.63
N GLU A 83 2.51 25.22 0.32
CA GLU A 83 3.46 26.12 0.99
C GLU A 83 4.47 25.42 1.91
N HIS A 84 4.22 24.17 2.31
CA HIS A 84 5.05 23.46 3.30
C HIS A 84 5.36 22.01 2.87
N PRO A 85 6.27 21.80 1.89
CA PRO A 85 6.54 20.47 1.33
C PRO A 85 7.06 19.48 2.38
N LEU A 86 7.82 19.92 3.38
CA LEU A 86 8.30 19.07 4.47
C LEU A 86 7.17 18.54 5.36
N SER A 87 6.20 19.38 5.72
CA SER A 87 5.04 18.94 6.53
C SER A 87 4.16 17.97 5.74
N VAL A 88 4.01 18.21 4.44
CA VAL A 88 3.28 17.31 3.53
C VAL A 88 4.01 15.97 3.38
N LEU A 89 5.35 15.96 3.35
CA LEU A 89 6.16 14.75 3.32
C LEU A 89 5.94 13.91 4.57
N VAL A 90 6.08 14.50 5.75
CA VAL A 90 5.89 13.79 7.01
C VAL A 90 4.46 13.23 7.10
N ALA A 91 3.45 14.02 6.76
CA ALA A 91 2.07 13.57 6.77
C ALA A 91 1.81 12.42 5.76
N SER A 92 2.40 12.50 4.56
CA SER A 92 2.26 11.45 3.53
C SER A 92 3.00 10.16 3.90
N LEU A 93 4.16 10.26 4.53
CA LEU A 93 4.91 9.10 5.02
C LEU A 93 4.16 8.39 6.15
N ILE A 94 3.59 9.15 7.09
CA ILE A 94 2.74 8.60 8.15
C ILE A 94 1.51 7.93 7.53
N ALA A 95 0.83 8.62 6.61
CA ALA A 95 -0.34 8.08 5.91
C ALA A 95 -0.01 6.78 5.17
N GLY A 96 1.08 6.75 4.41
CA GLY A 96 1.51 5.58 3.65
C GLY A 96 1.99 4.43 4.52
N GLY A 97 2.70 4.72 5.61
CA GLY A 97 3.14 3.72 6.58
C GLY A 97 1.96 3.02 7.24
N PHE A 98 1.05 3.78 7.87
CA PHE A 98 -0.15 3.22 8.49
C PHE A 98 -1.08 2.59 7.45
N GLY A 99 -1.26 3.23 6.29
CA GLY A 99 -2.10 2.75 5.21
C GLY A 99 -1.66 1.39 4.69
N SER A 100 -0.37 1.20 4.38
CA SER A 100 0.18 -0.09 3.95
C SER A 100 0.01 -1.18 4.99
N VAL A 101 0.32 -0.88 6.26
CA VAL A 101 0.22 -1.88 7.35
C VAL A 101 -1.23 -2.30 7.57
N LEU A 102 -2.18 -1.35 7.57
CA LEU A 102 -3.60 -1.65 7.75
C LEU A 102 -4.18 -2.39 6.56
N MET A 103 -3.80 -2.00 5.34
CA MET A 103 -4.19 -2.71 4.11
C MET A 103 -3.75 -4.18 4.16
N TRP A 104 -2.50 -4.43 4.54
CA TRP A 104 -1.98 -5.78 4.72
C TRP A 104 -2.71 -6.54 5.84
N PHE A 105 -2.90 -5.91 6.99
CA PHE A 105 -3.55 -6.53 8.14
C PHE A 105 -4.99 -6.95 7.82
N VAL A 106 -5.79 -6.04 7.24
CA VAL A 106 -7.18 -6.32 6.89
C VAL A 106 -7.28 -7.37 5.80
N GLY A 107 -6.49 -7.24 4.73
CA GLY A 107 -6.56 -8.19 3.61
C GLY A 107 -6.13 -9.59 3.99
N SER A 108 -5.05 -9.73 4.77
CA SER A 108 -4.56 -11.03 5.24
C SER A 108 -5.52 -11.69 6.24
N ARG A 109 -6.17 -10.91 7.12
CA ARG A 109 -7.17 -11.42 8.07
C ARG A 109 -8.43 -11.89 7.36
N LEU A 110 -8.98 -11.11 6.44
CA LEU A 110 -10.16 -11.50 5.67
C LEU A 110 -9.87 -12.68 4.72
N GLY A 111 -8.63 -12.80 4.25
CA GLY A 111 -8.17 -13.89 3.37
C GLY A 111 -7.62 -15.11 4.11
N SER A 112 -7.75 -15.15 5.44
CA SER A 112 -7.28 -16.28 6.25
C SER A 112 -8.22 -17.48 6.11
N VAL A 113 -7.63 -18.66 5.95
CA VAL A 113 -8.34 -19.94 5.87
C VAL A 113 -7.75 -20.84 6.95
N ASP A 114 -8.60 -21.47 7.75
CA ASP A 114 -8.16 -22.43 8.77
C ASP A 114 -7.84 -23.80 8.12
N ILE A 115 -6.62 -23.91 7.62
CA ILE A 115 -6.15 -25.14 6.97
C ILE A 115 -6.13 -26.31 7.95
N ALA A 116 -5.83 -26.08 9.24
CA ALA A 116 -5.72 -27.15 10.23
C ALA A 116 -7.09 -27.78 10.54
N GLY A 117 -8.14 -26.96 10.67
CA GLY A 117 -9.51 -27.42 10.82
C GLY A 117 -10.03 -28.17 9.58
N LEU A 118 -9.71 -27.69 8.37
CA LEU A 118 -10.10 -28.37 7.12
C LEU A 118 -9.37 -29.70 6.91
N VAL A 119 -8.07 -29.78 7.21
CA VAL A 119 -7.31 -31.05 7.11
C VAL A 119 -7.80 -32.07 8.14
N ALA A 120 -8.26 -31.63 9.33
CA ALA A 120 -8.80 -32.52 10.35
C ALA A 120 -10.21 -33.07 10.02
N THR A 121 -10.94 -32.44 9.09
CA THR A 121 -12.35 -32.76 8.79
C THR A 121 -12.59 -33.31 7.39
N THR A 122 -11.63 -33.20 6.48
CA THR A 122 -11.81 -33.62 5.08
C THR A 122 -11.23 -35.01 4.84
N MET A 123 -12.04 -35.95 4.32
CA MET A 123 -11.62 -37.32 3.95
C MET A 123 -11.36 -37.52 2.45
N ASP A 124 -11.72 -36.55 1.60
CA ASP A 124 -11.55 -36.58 0.13
C ASP A 124 -10.59 -35.48 -0.39
N ASP A 125 -10.05 -35.64 -1.61
CA ASP A 125 -9.19 -34.64 -2.28
C ASP A 125 -9.97 -33.32 -2.52
N ALA A 126 -9.82 -32.34 -1.63
CA ALA A 126 -10.47 -31.03 -1.74
C ALA A 126 -9.50 -29.95 -2.28
N VAL A 127 -9.96 -29.21 -3.29
CA VAL A 127 -9.24 -28.04 -3.81
C VAL A 127 -9.60 -26.82 -2.98
N ILE A 128 -8.67 -26.36 -2.13
CA ILE A 128 -8.88 -25.24 -1.20
C ILE A 128 -8.07 -24.03 -1.68
N GLN A 129 -8.67 -22.84 -1.68
CA GLN A 129 -7.96 -21.62 -2.04
C GLN A 129 -6.89 -21.27 -0.98
N ALA A 130 -5.67 -20.96 -1.41
CA ALA A 130 -4.57 -20.62 -0.52
C ALA A 130 -4.85 -19.37 0.35
N PRO A 131 -4.32 -19.30 1.59
CA PRO A 131 -4.41 -18.10 2.39
C PRO A 131 -3.72 -16.94 1.69
N LEU A 132 -4.38 -15.77 1.69
CA LEU A 132 -3.80 -14.58 1.10
C LEU A 132 -2.63 -14.09 1.96
N LYS A 133 -1.41 -14.21 1.44
CA LYS A 133 -0.18 -13.74 2.08
C LYS A 133 0.60 -12.87 1.12
N VAL A 134 1.08 -11.73 1.62
CA VAL A 134 2.13 -10.97 0.95
C VAL A 134 3.43 -11.73 1.15
N SER A 135 4.06 -12.16 0.06
CA SER A 135 5.31 -12.93 0.13
C SER A 135 6.52 -12.01 0.28
N MET A 136 6.43 -10.79 -0.25
CA MET A 136 7.48 -9.78 -0.22
C MET A 136 7.19 -8.64 0.77
N PRO A 137 7.81 -8.60 1.96
CA PRO A 137 7.57 -7.55 2.95
C PRO A 137 7.96 -6.15 2.45
N ALA A 138 8.86 -6.07 1.47
CA ALA A 138 9.24 -4.82 0.81
C ALA A 138 8.04 -4.10 0.16
N LEU A 139 6.97 -4.81 -0.19
CA LEU A 139 5.77 -4.22 -0.79
C LEU A 139 5.02 -3.27 0.14
N LEU A 140 5.18 -3.42 1.46
CA LEU A 140 4.63 -2.47 2.43
C LEU A 140 5.23 -1.06 2.25
N LEU A 141 6.44 -0.96 1.69
CA LEU A 141 7.11 0.31 1.44
C LEU A 141 6.69 0.99 0.13
N VAL A 142 5.93 0.32 -0.74
CA VAL A 142 5.55 0.90 -2.05
C VAL A 142 4.77 2.21 -1.87
N TRP A 143 3.83 2.26 -0.93
CA TRP A 143 3.07 3.47 -0.63
C TRP A 143 3.96 4.63 -0.12
N PRO A 144 4.75 4.48 0.97
CA PRO A 144 5.60 5.58 1.45
C PRO A 144 6.70 5.97 0.45
N ILE A 145 7.25 5.02 -0.31
CA ILE A 145 8.22 5.32 -1.38
C ILE A 145 7.55 6.16 -2.48
N THR A 146 6.35 5.77 -2.91
CA THR A 146 5.59 6.54 -3.91
C THR A 146 5.35 7.97 -3.42
N ALA A 147 4.98 8.15 -2.15
CA ALA A 147 4.82 9.48 -1.55
C ALA A 147 6.10 10.32 -1.60
N ALA A 148 7.24 9.72 -1.23
CA ALA A 148 8.53 10.40 -1.26
C ALA A 148 8.94 10.80 -2.69
N VAL A 149 8.74 9.92 -3.66
CA VAL A 149 9.04 10.17 -5.09
C VAL A 149 8.18 11.31 -5.63
N VAL A 150 6.88 11.34 -5.32
CA VAL A 150 5.97 12.41 -5.77
C VAL A 150 6.41 13.77 -5.22
N ILE A 151 6.73 13.84 -3.93
CA ILE A 151 7.15 15.10 -3.30
C ILE A 151 8.50 15.56 -3.84
N PHE A 152 9.44 14.62 -4.02
CA PHE A 152 10.72 14.92 -4.63
C PHE A 152 10.55 15.49 -6.04
N ALA A 153 9.73 14.84 -6.89
CA ALA A 153 9.49 15.28 -8.26
C ALA A 153 8.88 16.69 -8.33
N VAL A 154 7.92 17.01 -7.45
CA VAL A 154 7.31 18.35 -7.37
C VAL A 154 8.33 19.38 -6.92
N THR A 155 9.02 19.11 -5.81
CA THR A 155 10.01 20.06 -5.24
C THR A 155 11.16 20.30 -6.21
N PHE A 156 11.63 19.25 -6.89
CA PHE A 156 12.66 19.36 -7.92
C PHE A 156 12.18 20.16 -9.13
N SER A 157 10.93 19.98 -9.55
CA SER A 157 10.33 20.74 -10.65
C SER A 157 10.24 22.24 -10.34
N ASP A 158 9.88 22.60 -9.11
CA ASP A 158 9.81 23.99 -8.67
C ASP A 158 11.19 24.65 -8.64
N TRP A 159 12.18 23.94 -8.10
CA TRP A 159 13.58 24.38 -8.12
C TRP A 159 14.10 24.58 -9.56
N TRP A 160 13.80 23.65 -10.46
CA TRP A 160 14.22 23.72 -11.86
C TRP A 160 13.61 24.91 -12.60
N ARG A 161 12.35 25.24 -12.32
CA ARG A 161 11.67 26.43 -12.87
C ARG A 161 12.34 27.71 -12.39
N ALA A 162 12.58 27.83 -11.08
CA ALA A 162 13.26 28.98 -10.49
C ALA A 162 14.68 29.17 -11.05
N ALA A 163 15.44 28.08 -11.23
CA ALA A 163 16.77 28.13 -11.83
C ALA A 163 16.74 28.66 -13.28
N LYS A 164 15.74 28.27 -14.07
CA LYS A 164 15.56 28.75 -15.45
C LYS A 164 15.15 30.22 -15.52
N GLU A 165 14.31 30.68 -14.60
CA GLU A 165 13.87 32.08 -14.55
C GLU A 165 15.04 33.01 -14.19
N ASN A 166 15.85 32.64 -13.19
CA ASN A 166 17.04 33.40 -12.81
C ASN A 166 18.08 33.48 -13.93
N ALA A 167 18.23 32.43 -14.74
CA ALA A 167 19.14 32.46 -15.89
C ALA A 167 18.65 33.38 -17.03
N ARG A 168 17.34 33.68 -17.10
CA ARG A 168 16.75 34.56 -18.11
C ARG A 168 16.80 36.03 -17.73
N SER A 169 16.72 36.37 -16.44
CA SER A 169 16.74 37.77 -15.97
C SER A 169 18.12 38.44 -16.02
N VAL A 170 19.19 37.65 -16.17
CA VAL A 170 20.58 38.13 -16.25
C VAL A 170 21.03 38.42 -17.70
N ARG A 171 20.21 38.06 -18.70
CA ARG A 171 20.43 38.39 -20.13
C ARG A 171 19.60 39.60 -20.55
#